data_AF-A0A1H9KJX4-F1
#
_entry.id   AF-A0A1H9KJX4-F1
#
_cell.length_a   1.000
_cell.length_b   1.000
_cell.length_c   1.000
_cell.angle_alpha   90.00
_cell.angle_beta   90.00
_cell.angle_gamma   90.00
#
_symmetry.space_group_name_H-M   'P 1'
#
loop_
_entity.id
_entity.type
_entity.pdbx_description
1 polymer ?
#
loop_
_entity_poly.entity_id
_entity_poly.type
_entity_poly.pdbx_seq_one_letter_code
_entity_poly.pdbx_strand_id
1 'polypeptide(L)'
;MSNELFDLNKAISKFSEKKGYTEGVKYYYKILKGNRAVRNSEYYEIVKKFGTALDDFVDKESTTALVDLSNILKEFYPEGTLPDIFVSEGLSTAFNCISEYLMHLGSLYNLDYYA
;
A
#
# COMPACT_ATOMS: atom_id res chain seq x y z
N MET A 1 -19.20 1.86 -9.33
CA MET A 1 -18.52 0.56 -9.19
C MET A 1 -18.67 0.14 -7.74
N SER A 2 -19.17 -1.07 -7.48
CA SER A 2 -19.12 -1.65 -6.14
C SER A 2 -17.64 -1.81 -5.78
N ASN A 3 -17.12 -0.98 -4.88
CA ASN A 3 -15.80 -1.21 -4.29
C ASN A 3 -15.95 -2.36 -3.30
N GLU A 4 -15.99 -3.60 -3.78
CA GLU A 4 -15.82 -4.75 -2.89
C GLU A 4 -14.49 -4.58 -2.15
N LEU A 5 -14.56 -4.59 -0.83
CA LEU A 5 -13.37 -4.57 0.02
C LEU A 5 -12.57 -5.84 -0.23
N PHE A 6 -11.24 -5.74 -0.16
CA PHE A 6 -10.38 -6.91 -0.32
C PHE A 6 -10.66 -7.90 0.81
N ASP A 7 -11.06 -9.12 0.47
CA ASP A 7 -11.27 -10.21 1.43
C ASP A 7 -9.92 -10.80 1.86
N LEU A 8 -9.35 -10.21 2.91
CA LEU A 8 -8.06 -10.63 3.48
C LEU A 8 -8.11 -12.08 3.99
N ASN A 9 -9.19 -12.48 4.67
CA ASN A 9 -9.31 -13.82 5.23
C ASN A 9 -9.29 -14.89 4.15
N LYS A 10 -10.01 -14.65 3.04
CA LYS A 10 -9.98 -15.53 1.87
C LYS A 10 -8.62 -15.55 1.19
N ALA A 11 -7.91 -14.41 1.14
CA ALA A 11 -6.56 -14.37 0.59
C ALA A 11 -5.57 -15.17 1.45
N ILE A 12 -5.61 -14.99 2.77
CA ILE A 12 -4.80 -15.74 3.74
C ILE A 12 -5.14 -17.23 3.67
N SER A 13 -6.41 -17.61 3.60
CA SER A 13 -6.80 -19.04 3.53
C SER A 13 -6.33 -19.71 2.24
N LYS A 14 -6.21 -18.94 1.15
CA LYS A 14 -5.75 -19.42 -0.15
C LYS A 14 -4.22 -19.46 -0.25
N PHE A 15 -3.53 -18.61 0.49
CA PHE A 15 -2.08 -18.43 0.41
C PHE A 15 -1.45 -18.56 1.82
N SER A 16 -0.36 -17.83 2.07
CA SER A 16 0.18 -17.63 3.42
C SER A 16 -0.29 -16.28 3.96
N GLU A 17 -0.17 -16.08 5.28
CA GLU A 17 -0.49 -14.80 5.92
C GLU A 17 0.29 -13.63 5.27
N LYS A 18 1.61 -13.77 5.13
CA LYS A 18 2.46 -12.81 4.42
C LYS A 18 1.93 -12.51 3.02
N LYS A 19 1.63 -13.55 2.23
CA LYS A 19 1.15 -13.37 0.86
C LYS A 19 -0.24 -12.73 0.81
N GLY A 20 -1.11 -13.05 1.78
CA GLY A 20 -2.43 -12.44 1.91
C GLY A 20 -2.36 -10.92 2.08
N TYR A 21 -1.51 -10.44 3.00
CA TYR A 21 -1.26 -9.01 3.17
C TYR A 21 -0.61 -8.38 1.92
N THR A 22 0.37 -9.04 1.30
CA THR A 22 0.99 -8.54 0.05
C THR A 22 -0.03 -8.40 -1.08
N GLU A 23 -0.94 -9.36 -1.26
CA GLU A 23 -2.02 -9.25 -2.26
C GLU A 23 -3.01 -8.13 -1.90
N GLY A 24 -3.25 -7.89 -0.61
CA GLY A 24 -4.04 -6.75 -0.15
C GLY A 24 -3.42 -5.40 -0.52
N VAL A 25 -2.12 -5.22 -0.30
CA VAL A 25 -1.39 -4.01 -0.69
C VAL A 25 -1.46 -3.82 -2.22
N LYS A 26 -1.24 -4.89 -3.00
CA LYS A 26 -1.39 -4.85 -4.47
C LYS A 26 -2.80 -4.48 -4.92
N TYR A 27 -3.82 -4.96 -4.23
CA TYR A 27 -5.21 -4.64 -4.55
C TYR A 27 -5.48 -3.14 -4.40
N TYR A 28 -5.18 -2.57 -3.23
CA TYR A 28 -5.44 -1.16 -2.96
C TYR A 28 -4.53 -0.24 -3.79
N TYR A 29 -3.28 -0.64 -4.07
CA TYR A 29 -2.42 0.08 -5.00
C TYR A 29 -3.00 0.15 -6.42
N LYS A 30 -3.65 -0.91 -6.92
CA LYS A 30 -4.32 -0.87 -8.23
C LYS A 30 -5.45 0.15 -8.28
N ILE A 31 -6.18 0.35 -7.18
CA ILE A 31 -7.22 1.38 -7.06
C ILE A 31 -6.58 2.78 -7.18
N LEU A 32 -5.49 3.02 -6.43
CA LEU A 32 -4.72 4.28 -6.47
C LEU A 32 -4.20 4.59 -7.87
N LYS A 33 -3.46 3.66 -8.48
CA LYS A 33 -2.93 3.78 -9.85
C LYS A 33 -4.03 3.94 -10.90
N GLY A 34 -5.17 3.32 -10.66
CA GLY A 34 -6.36 3.35 -11.51
C GLY A 34 -7.10 4.69 -11.49
N ASN A 35 -6.94 5.50 -10.44
CA ASN A 35 -7.63 6.77 -10.29
C ASN A 35 -7.09 7.84 -11.26
N ARG A 36 -7.98 8.44 -12.06
CA ARG A 36 -7.61 9.41 -13.10
C ARG A 36 -7.16 10.75 -12.53
N ALA A 37 -7.80 11.23 -11.46
CA ALA A 37 -7.44 12.50 -10.83
C ALA A 37 -6.02 12.43 -10.27
N VAL A 38 -5.71 11.34 -9.55
CA VAL A 38 -4.36 11.08 -9.03
C VAL A 38 -3.32 11.03 -10.15
N ARG A 39 -3.59 10.35 -11.27
CA ARG A 39 -2.66 10.30 -12.42
C ARG A 39 -2.37 11.66 -13.06
N ASN A 40 -3.29 12.61 -12.93
CA ASN A 40 -3.15 13.96 -13.47
C ASN A 40 -2.70 14.97 -12.40
N SER A 41 -2.27 14.49 -11.23
CA SER A 41 -1.82 15.31 -10.10
C SER A 41 -0.31 15.22 -9.91
N GLU A 42 0.24 16.13 -9.10
CA GLU A 42 1.65 16.11 -8.71
C GLU A 42 2.06 14.84 -7.95
N TYR A 43 1.11 14.16 -7.31
CA TYR A 43 1.38 12.93 -6.54
C TYR A 43 1.59 11.69 -7.41
N TYR A 44 1.38 11.78 -8.73
CA TYR A 44 1.54 10.62 -9.62
C TYR A 44 2.98 10.05 -9.59
N GLU A 45 3.98 10.89 -9.40
CA GLU A 45 5.37 10.43 -9.24
C GLU A 45 5.55 9.58 -7.98
N ILE A 46 4.91 9.95 -6.86
CA ILE A 46 4.95 9.17 -5.61
C ILE A 46 4.23 7.82 -5.82
N VAL A 47 3.09 7.81 -6.54
CA VAL A 47 2.39 6.57 -6.90
C VAL A 47 3.27 5.63 -7.72
N LYS A 48 4.03 6.16 -8.69
CA LYS A 48 4.96 5.34 -9.48
C LYS A 48 6.10 4.79 -8.63
N LYS A 49 6.71 5.61 -7.77
CA LYS A 49 7.76 5.16 -6.84
C LYS A 49 7.27 4.05 -5.94
N PHE A 50 6.08 4.21 -5.35
CA PHE A 50 5.46 3.18 -4.52
C PHE A 50 5.25 1.88 -5.30
N GLY A 51 4.78 1.98 -6.55
CA GLY A 51 4.64 0.85 -7.45
C GLY A 51 5.94 0.08 -7.69
N THR A 52 7.02 0.80 -7.99
CA THR A 52 8.34 0.17 -8.21
C THR A 52 8.81 -0.57 -6.95
N ALA A 53 8.72 0.06 -5.78
CA ALA A 53 9.08 -0.58 -4.52
C ALA A 53 8.19 -1.80 -4.20
N LEU A 54 6.91 -1.76 -4.59
CA LEU A 54 5.99 -2.88 -4.42
C LEU A 54 6.38 -4.07 -5.30
N ASP A 55 6.70 -3.80 -6.57
CA ASP A 55 7.14 -4.84 -7.50
C ASP A 55 8.47 -5.45 -7.03
N ASP A 56 9.40 -4.63 -6.54
CA ASP A 56 10.65 -5.09 -5.93
C ASP A 56 10.42 -5.96 -4.69
N PHE A 57 9.50 -5.58 -3.80
CA PHE A 57 9.13 -6.38 -2.63
C PHE A 57 8.49 -7.70 -3.02
N VAL A 58 7.60 -7.70 -4.02
CA VAL A 58 6.92 -8.91 -4.50
C VAL A 58 7.89 -9.90 -5.15
N ASP A 59 8.90 -9.40 -5.86
CA ASP A 59 9.91 -10.21 -6.54
C ASP A 59 10.95 -10.79 -5.56
N LYS A 60 11.46 -9.95 -4.65
CA LYS A 60 12.60 -10.31 -3.78
C LYS A 60 12.19 -10.80 -2.39
N GLU A 61 10.95 -10.54 -1.97
CA GLU A 61 10.46 -10.71 -0.60
C GLU A 61 11.42 -10.13 0.48
N SER A 62 12.11 -9.05 0.12
CA SER A 62 13.16 -8.44 0.95
C SER A 62 12.60 -7.47 1.97
N THR A 63 13.11 -7.54 3.19
CA THR A 63 12.81 -6.59 4.28
C THR A 63 13.19 -5.16 3.94
N THR A 64 14.27 -4.94 3.19
CA THR A 64 14.66 -3.60 2.71
C THR A 64 13.58 -2.99 1.83
N ALA A 65 13.03 -3.77 0.88
CA ALA A 65 11.97 -3.29 0.01
C ALA A 65 10.66 -2.99 0.78
N LEU A 66 10.39 -3.72 1.86
CA LEU A 66 9.26 -3.45 2.75
C LEU A 66 9.45 -2.15 3.57
N VAL A 67 10.68 -1.87 4.02
CA VAL A 67 11.03 -0.60 4.66
C VAL A 67 10.88 0.55 3.66
N ASP A 68 11.37 0.39 2.43
CA ASP A 68 11.25 1.41 1.38
C ASP A 68 9.79 1.70 1.04
N LEU A 69 8.95 0.67 0.91
CA LEU A 69 7.49 0.82 0.74
C LEU A 69 6.87 1.66 1.87
N SER A 70 7.22 1.34 3.11
CA SER A 70 6.70 2.02 4.29
C SER A 70 7.17 3.48 4.38
N ASN A 71 8.39 3.78 3.91
CA ASN A 71 8.91 5.14 3.85
C ASN A 71 8.25 5.95 2.73
N ILE A 72 8.08 5.38 1.53
CA ILE A 72 7.39 6.04 0.42
C ILE A 72 5.91 6.29 0.78
N LEU A 73 5.27 5.40 1.54
CA LEU A 73 3.90 5.63 2.00
C LEU A 73 3.77 6.96 2.77
N LYS A 74 4.77 7.32 3.58
CA LYS A 74 4.78 8.58 4.33
C LYS A 74 4.88 9.81 3.43
N GLU A 75 5.47 9.69 2.24
CA GLU A 75 5.54 10.79 1.26
C GLU A 75 4.15 11.24 0.77
N PHE A 76 3.12 10.38 0.90
CA PHE A 76 1.73 10.78 0.64
C PHE A 76 1.13 11.67 1.72
N TYR A 77 1.83 11.91 2.84
CA TYR A 77 1.37 12.68 3.99
C TYR A 77 2.35 13.81 4.33
N PRO A 78 2.58 14.78 3.43
CA PRO A 78 3.60 15.82 3.61
C PRO A 78 3.41 16.65 4.88
N GLU A 79 2.16 16.81 5.35
CA GLU A 79 1.81 17.54 6.57
C GLU A 79 1.22 16.61 7.65
N GLY A 80 1.44 15.29 7.54
CA GLY A 80 0.84 14.28 8.41
C GLY A 80 -0.64 13.98 8.09
N THR A 81 -1.20 14.62 7.07
CA THR A 81 -2.58 14.41 6.59
C THR A 81 -2.57 13.97 5.13
N LEU A 82 -3.61 13.22 4.75
CA LEU A 82 -3.79 12.78 3.37
C LEU A 82 -4.30 13.96 2.53
N PRO A 83 -3.64 14.31 1.40
CA PRO A 83 -4.07 15.43 0.55
C PRO A 83 -5.51 15.31 0.07
N ASP A 84 -6.16 16.47 -0.07
CA ASP A 84 -7.59 16.58 -0.42
C ASP A 84 -7.97 15.82 -1.68
N ILE A 85 -7.08 15.79 -2.69
CA ILE A 85 -7.33 15.05 -3.93
C ILE A 85 -7.56 13.55 -3.69
N PHE A 86 -6.90 12.94 -2.71
CA PHE A 86 -7.14 11.53 -2.40
C PHE A 86 -8.43 11.34 -1.59
N VAL A 87 -8.74 12.30 -0.71
CA VAL A 87 -9.97 12.28 0.10
C VAL A 87 -11.19 12.46 -0.80
N SER A 88 -11.17 13.44 -1.71
CA SER A 88 -12.27 13.72 -2.64
C SER A 88 -12.55 12.57 -3.61
N GLU A 89 -11.50 11.82 -3.96
CA GLU A 89 -11.59 10.65 -4.81
C GLU A 89 -11.95 9.37 -4.04
N GLY A 90 -12.22 9.47 -2.74
CA GLY A 90 -12.64 8.34 -1.89
C GLY A 90 -11.53 7.30 -1.66
N LEU A 91 -10.26 7.71 -1.70
CA LEU A 91 -9.11 6.82 -1.60
C LEU A 91 -8.62 6.61 -0.15
N SER A 92 -9.21 7.29 0.84
CA SER A 92 -8.83 7.18 2.25
C SER A 92 -8.83 5.73 2.75
N THR A 93 -9.84 4.94 2.37
CA THR A 93 -9.88 3.51 2.74
C THR A 93 -8.71 2.72 2.16
N ALA A 94 -8.32 2.99 0.91
CA ALA A 94 -7.19 2.31 0.28
C ALA A 94 -5.88 2.62 1.02
N PHE A 95 -5.67 3.87 1.40
CA PHE A 95 -4.52 4.28 2.20
C PHE A 95 -4.50 3.65 3.60
N ASN A 96 -5.63 3.65 4.30
CA ASN A 96 -5.74 3.03 5.62
C ASN A 96 -5.41 1.53 5.57
N CYS A 97 -5.99 0.80 4.61
CA CYS A 97 -5.71 -0.62 4.46
C CYS A 97 -4.26 -0.89 4.02
N ILE A 98 -3.67 -0.06 3.14
CA ILE A 98 -2.25 -0.20 2.80
C ILE A 98 -1.38 -0.01 4.04
N SER A 99 -1.64 1.03 4.83
CA SER A 99 -0.90 1.29 6.07
C SER A 99 -0.99 0.11 7.03
N GLU A 100 -2.20 -0.38 7.30
CA GLU A 100 -2.45 -1.51 8.19
C GLU A 100 -1.74 -2.78 7.70
N TYR A 101 -1.84 -3.09 6.40
CA TYR A 101 -1.25 -4.31 5.85
C TYR A 101 0.28 -4.24 5.81
N LEU A 102 0.87 -3.07 5.56
CA LEU A 102 2.32 -2.88 5.66
C LEU A 102 2.81 -2.99 7.10
N MET A 103 2.06 -2.49 8.09
CA MET A 103 2.37 -2.68 9.51
C MET A 103 2.38 -4.17 9.88
N HIS A 104 1.35 -4.92 9.50
CA HIS A 104 1.29 -6.36 9.74
C HIS A 104 2.44 -7.11 9.04
N LEU A 105 2.77 -6.75 7.80
CA LEU A 105 3.95 -7.28 7.13
C LEU A 105 5.23 -6.96 7.91
N GLY A 106 5.37 -5.72 8.43
CA GLY A 106 6.47 -5.33 9.30
C GLY A 106 6.67 -6.29 10.46
N SER A 107 5.59 -6.58 11.21
CA SER A 107 5.63 -7.53 12.32
C SER A 107 5.96 -8.96 11.87
N LEU A 108 5.36 -9.45 10.78
CA LEU A 108 5.63 -10.81 10.24
C LEU A 108 7.06 -11.01 9.71
N TYR A 109 7.75 -9.92 9.38
CA TYR A 109 9.15 -9.90 8.99
C TYR A 109 10.09 -9.48 10.15
N ASN A 110 9.56 -9.31 11.37
CA ASN A 110 10.29 -8.89 12.56
C ASN A 110 11.00 -7.54 12.41
N LEU A 111 10.40 -6.58 11.69
CA LEU A 111 10.95 -5.24 11.51
C LEU A 111 10.69 -4.29 12.67
N ASP A 112 9.82 -4.68 13.60
CA ASP A 112 9.52 -3.92 14.83
C ASP A 112 10.74 -3.77 15.77
N TYR A 113 11.84 -4.48 15.50
CA TYR A 113 13.11 -4.38 16.24
C TYR A 113 14.01 -3.20 15.83
N TYR A 114 13.63 -2.41 14.81
CA TYR A 114 14.39 -1.24 14.34
C TYR A 114 13.73 0.11 14.69
N ALA A 115 12.92 0.15 15.75
CA ALA A 115 12.38 1.39 16.31
C ALA A 115 13.44 2.22 17.05
#